data_AF-A0A134ALW0-F1
#
_entry.id   AF-A0A134ALW0-F1
#
_cell.length_a   1.000
_cell.length_b   1.000
_cell.length_c   1.000
_cell.angle_alpha   90.00
_cell.angle_beta   90.00
_cell.angle_gamma   90.00
#
_symmetry.space_group_name_H-M   'P 1'
#
loop_
_entity.id
_entity.type
_entity.pdbx_description
1 polymer ?
#
loop_
_entity_poly.entity_id
_entity_poly.type
_entity_poly.pdbx_seq_one_letter_code
_entity_poly.pdbx_strand_id
1 'polypeptide(L)' 'MKLLKCFAFVYFAISWARGIPGQFKIYKEDKSLKNLFLLLGRLIMAITAMIVAAAIYL' A
#
# COMPACT_ATOMS: atom_id res chain seq x y z
N MET A 1 4.85 8.17 -22.04
CA MET A 1 4.18 8.79 -20.87
C MET A 1 3.34 7.81 -20.03
N LYS A 2 2.47 6.97 -20.61
CA LYS A 2 1.66 5.99 -19.84
C LYS A 2 2.50 4.96 -19.08
N LEU A 3 3.53 4.39 -19.72
CA LEU A 3 4.45 3.42 -19.09
C LEU A 3 5.18 3.98 -17.86
N LEU A 4 5.72 5.21 -17.95
CA LEU A 4 6.41 5.86 -16.83
C LEU A 4 5.46 6.07 -15.63
N LYS A 5 4.21 6.48 -15.90
CA LYS A 5 3.18 6.63 -14.87
C LYS A 5 2.83 5.28 -14.22
N CYS A 6 2.68 4.23 -15.02
CA CYS A 6 2.44 2.87 -14.53
C CYS A 6 3.57 2.41 -13.57
N PHE A 7 4.84 2.56 -13.98
CA PHE A 7 5.98 2.23 -13.12
C PHE A 7 6.00 3.04 -11.82
N ALA A 8 5.64 4.32 -11.86
CA ALA A 8 5.56 5.15 -10.66
C ALA A 8 4.50 4.63 -9.67
N PHE A 9 3.31 4.23 -10.15
CA PHE A 9 2.26 3.67 -9.30
C PHE A 9 2.61 2.27 -8.76
N VAL A 10 3.27 1.43 -9.57
CA VAL A 10 3.79 0.13 -9.12
C VAL A 10 4.84 0.31 -8.04
N TYR A 11 5.79 1.23 -8.23
CA TYR A 11 6.79 1.57 -7.22
C TYR A 11 6.15 2.07 -5.92
N PHE A 12 5.13 2.92 -6.04
CA PHE A 12 4.37 3.41 -4.90
C PHE A 12 3.66 2.27 -4.15
N ALA A 13 2.99 1.36 -4.87
CA ALA A 13 2.33 0.20 -4.27
C ALA A 13 3.33 -0.68 -3.48
N ILE A 14 4.50 -0.96 -4.06
CA ILE A 14 5.55 -1.75 -3.41
C ILE A 14 6.09 -1.04 -2.15
N SER A 15 6.34 0.26 -2.24
CA SER A 15 6.83 1.07 -1.11
C SER A 15 5.86 1.05 0.07
N TRP A 16 4.56 1.17 -0.20
CA TRP A 16 3.52 1.07 0.84
C TRP A 16 3.39 -0.35 1.41
N ALA A 17 3.47 -1.37 0.55
CA ALA A 17 3.38 -2.78 0.95
C ALA A 17 4.54 -3.20 1.87
N ARG A 18 5.77 -2.70 1.64
CA ARG A 18 6.93 -2.99 2.50
C ARG A 18 6.73 -2.60 3.97
N GLY A 19 5.91 -1.60 4.26
CA GLY A 19 5.63 -1.18 5.64
C GLY A 19 4.54 -1.99 6.35
N ILE A 20 3.79 -2.82 5.64
CA ILE A 20 2.73 -3.68 6.21
C ILE A 20 3.30 -4.67 7.26
N PRO A 21 4.37 -5.45 7.01
CA PRO A 21 4.87 -6.41 8.00
C PRO A 21 5.34 -5.74 9.29
N GLY A 22 5.99 -4.57 9.21
CA GLY A 22 6.40 -3.81 10.40
C GLY A 22 5.22 -3.31 11.23
N GLN A 23 4.22 -2.74 10.57
CA GLN A 23 2.99 -2.26 11.23
C GLN A 23 2.15 -3.42 11.77
N PHE A 24 2.18 -4.60 11.12
CA PHE A 24 1.48 -5.80 11.57
C PHE A 24 2.08 -6.33 12.86
N LYS A 25 3.41 -6.33 12.97
CA LYS A 25 4.11 -6.71 14.20
C LYS A 25 3.72 -5.79 15.36
N ILE A 26 3.73 -4.47 15.13
CA ILE A 26 3.34 -3.47 16.14
C ILE A 26 1.87 -3.62 16.54
N TYR A 27 0.96 -3.82 15.57
CA TYR A 27 -0.44 -4.10 15.86
C TYR A 27 -0.61 -5.38 16.68
N LYS A 28 0.15 -6.43 16.38
CA LYS A 28 0.05 -7.70 17.11
C LYS A 28 0.49 -7.56 18.58
N GLU A 29 1.50 -6.73 18.84
CA GLU A 29 2.01 -6.47 20.20
C GLU A 29 1.09 -5.55 21.00
N ASP A 30 0.66 -4.43 20.42
CA ASP A 30 -0.10 -3.39 21.13
C ASP A 30 -1.63 -3.60 21.05
N LYS A 31 -2.12 -4.35 20.05
CA LYS A 31 -3.55 -4.53 19.70
C LYS A 31 -4.36 -3.24 19.62
N SER A 32 -3.69 -2.10 19.48
CA SER A 32 -4.32 -0.79 19.41
C SER A 32 -5.12 -0.63 18.12
N LEU A 33 -6.36 -0.15 18.24
CA LEU A 33 -7.21 0.23 17.12
C LEU A 33 -6.51 1.24 16.19
N LYS A 34 -5.70 2.14 16.75
CA LYS A 34 -4.93 3.12 15.98
C LYS A 34 -3.97 2.42 15.00
N ASN A 35 -3.28 1.38 15.46
CA ASN A 35 -2.35 0.61 14.63
C ASN A 35 -3.09 -0.26 13.62
N LEU A 36 -4.28 -0.76 13.97
CA LEU A 36 -5.16 -1.47 13.03
C LEU A 36 -5.60 -0.56 11.87
N PHE A 37 -6.05 0.66 12.17
CA PHE A 37 -6.43 1.65 11.14
C PHE A 37 -5.24 2.03 10.25
N LEU A 38 -4.06 2.21 10.84
CA LEU A 38 -2.82 2.45 10.11
C LEU A 38 -2.48 1.30 9.15
N LEU A 39 -2.67 0.06 9.60
CA LEU A 39 -2.45 -1.13 8.79
C LEU A 39 -3.45 -1.23 7.64
N LEU A 40 -4.74 -1.05 7.93
CA LEU A 40 -5.81 -1.06 6.93
C LEU A 40 -5.60 0.03 5.89
N GLY A 41 -5.27 1.25 6.33
CA GLY A 41 -5.00 2.38 5.44
C GLY A 41 -3.84 2.10 4.49
N ARG A 42 -2.75 1.49 4.98
CA ARG A 42 -1.63 1.05 4.13
C ARG A 42 -2.06 0.01 3.10
N LEU A 43 -2.89 -0.95 3.51
CA LEU A 43 -3.40 -2.02 2.66
C LEU A 43 -4.28 -1.46 1.54
N ILE A 44 -5.21 -0.57 1.89
CA ILE A 44 -6.09 0.12 0.93
C ILE A 44 -5.26 0.94 -0.05
N MET A 45 -4.28 1.73 0.43
CA MET A 45 -3.42 2.53 -0.44
C MET A 45 -2.62 1.67 -1.43
N ALA A 46 -2.10 0.53 -0.99
CA ALA A 46 -1.38 -0.38 -1.87
C ALA A 46 -2.29 -0.98 -2.96
N ILE A 47 -3.50 -1.42 -2.60
CA ILE A 47 -4.49 -1.94 -3.55
C ILE A 47 -4.93 -0.85 -4.55
N THR A 48 -5.26 0.34 -4.06
CA THR A 48 -5.65 1.48 -4.91
C THR A 48 -4.54 1.84 -5.89
N ALA A 49 -3.28 1.87 -5.45
CA ALA A 49 -2.15 2.13 -6.34
C ALA A 49 -2.01 1.06 -7.44
N MET A 50 -2.27 -0.21 -7.14
CA MET A 50 -2.29 -1.28 -8.14
C MET A 50 -3.45 -1.13 -9.14
N ILE A 51 -4.66 -0.79 -8.67
CA ILE A 51 -5.82 -0.55 -9.55
C ILE A 51 -5.53 0.61 -10.49
N VAL A 52 -4.98 1.72 -9.98
CA VAL A 52 -4.61 2.88 -10.80
C VAL A 52 -3.51 2.53 -11.80
N ALA A 53 -2.52 1.73 -11.41
CA ALA A 53 -1.49 1.26 -12.34
C ALA A 53 -2.11 0.44 -13.49
N ALA A 54 -3.02 -0.49 -13.18
CA ALA A 54 -3.72 -1.30 -14.18
C ALA A 54 -4.61 -0.44 -15.11
N ALA A 55 -5.34 0.53 -14.56
CA ALA A 55 -6.19 1.44 -15.33
C ALA A 55 -5.41 2.41 -16.24
N ILE A 56 -4.17 2.77 -15.88
CA ILE A 56 -3.29 3.58 -16.72
C ILE A 56 -2.65 2.76 -17.84
N TYR A 57 -2.47 1.46 -17.58
CA TYR A 57 -1.85 0.53 -18.53
C TYR A 57 -2.82 0.04 -19.61
N LEU A 58 -4.07 -0.26 -19.23
CA LEU A 58 -5.19 -0.51 -20.15
C LEU A 58 -5.54 0.75 -20.97
#